data_AF-A0A3D3T1U1-F1
#
_entry.id   AF-A0A3D3T1U1-F1
#
_cell.length_a   1.000
_cell.length_b   1.000
_cell.length_c   1.000
_cell.angle_alpha   90.00
_cell.angle_beta   90.00
_cell.angle_gamma   90.00
#
_symmetry.space_group_name_H-M   'P 1'
#
loop_
_entity.id
_entity.type
_entity.pdbx_description
1 polymer ?
#
loop_
_entity_poly.entity_id
_entity_poly.type
_entity_poly.pdbx_seq_one_letter_code
_entity_poly.pdbx_strand_id
1 'polypeptide(L)'
;MKIFSVWVAGMLLFLQATAQAADLSAAATDVCQCLEAPYKKVSEALQRLSEAQASGNMADQATAQGEMMAVMGAAERCFNALPAKYPEIDKSKALQDKVMKMVDQQCPNPAFAR
;
A
#
# COMPACT_ATOMS: atom_id res chain seq x y z
N MET A 1 -61.83 28.36 11.75
CA MET A 1 -60.72 27.52 12.27
C MET A 1 -60.45 26.37 11.31
N LYS A 2 -59.29 26.36 10.63
CA LYS A 2 -58.65 25.19 9.99
C LYS A 2 -57.18 25.55 9.66
N ILE A 3 -56.41 25.62 10.74
CA ILE A 3 -54.99 25.22 10.95
C ILE A 3 -54.26 24.83 9.64
N PHE A 4 -53.37 25.67 9.11
CA PHE A 4 -51.90 25.65 9.31
C PHE A 4 -51.28 24.24 9.20
N SER A 5 -50.84 23.81 8.01
CA SER A 5 -49.98 22.62 7.83
C SER A 5 -49.30 22.58 6.45
N VAL A 6 -48.65 23.66 6.01
CA VAL A 6 -47.82 23.66 4.77
C VAL A 6 -46.45 24.27 5.04
N TRP A 7 -45.74 23.80 6.07
CA TRP A 7 -44.37 24.27 6.36
C TRP A 7 -43.53 23.20 7.10
N VAL A 8 -43.40 21.97 6.58
CA VAL A 8 -42.40 21.00 7.11
C VAL A 8 -41.77 20.08 6.05
N ALA A 9 -41.92 20.36 4.75
CA ALA A 9 -41.43 19.47 3.69
C ALA A 9 -40.03 19.79 3.15
N GLY A 10 -39.39 20.89 3.57
CA GLY A 10 -38.18 21.41 2.91
C GLY A 10 -36.83 21.15 3.59
N MET A 11 -36.81 20.60 4.82
CA MET A 11 -35.63 20.71 5.71
C MET A 11 -34.92 19.38 6.00
N LEU A 12 -34.94 18.42 5.08
CA LEU A 12 -34.31 17.09 5.26
C LEU A 12 -33.48 16.59 4.06
N LEU A 13 -33.13 17.46 3.09
CA LEU A 13 -32.34 17.08 1.92
C LEU A 13 -30.83 17.40 2.00
N PHE A 14 -30.30 17.71 3.19
CA PHE A 14 -28.86 18.07 3.36
C PHE A 14 -28.04 17.09 4.20
N LEU A 15 -28.61 15.97 4.66
CA LEU A 15 -27.84 14.91 5.32
C LEU A 15 -27.71 13.73 4.37
N GLN A 16 -26.59 13.65 3.65
CA GLN A 16 -25.87 12.41 3.32
C GLN A 16 -24.77 12.68 2.28
N ALA A 17 -23.91 13.67 2.53
CA ALA A 17 -22.53 13.53 2.06
C ALA A 17 -21.89 12.49 2.98
N THR A 18 -22.10 11.20 2.70
CA THR A 18 -21.31 10.14 3.33
C THR A 18 -19.89 10.30 2.81
N ALA A 19 -19.07 11.08 3.52
CA ALA A 19 -17.64 10.94 3.42
C ALA A 19 -17.33 9.48 3.76
N GLN A 20 -17.10 8.65 2.74
CA GLN A 20 -16.54 7.32 2.94
C GLN A 20 -15.20 7.57 3.61
N ALA A 21 -15.11 7.29 4.91
CA ALA A 21 -13.84 7.33 5.61
C ALA A 21 -12.91 6.36 4.88
N ALA A 22 -11.76 6.86 4.43
CA ALA A 22 -10.79 6.04 3.72
C ALA A 22 -10.52 4.75 4.51
N ASP A 23 -10.69 3.58 3.88
CA ASP A 23 -10.43 2.31 4.53
C ASP A 23 -8.93 2.01 4.48
N LEU A 24 -8.20 2.66 5.40
CA LEU A 24 -6.74 2.56 5.49
C LEU A 24 -6.27 1.13 5.77
N SER A 25 -7.07 0.34 6.50
CA SER A 25 -6.72 -1.03 6.85
C SER A 25 -6.84 -1.96 5.64
N ALA A 26 -7.90 -1.82 4.86
CA ALA A 26 -8.05 -2.57 3.61
C ALA A 26 -6.97 -2.17 2.59
N ALA A 27 -6.69 -0.87 2.46
CA ALA A 27 -5.62 -0.38 1.59
C ALA A 27 -4.24 -0.94 1.95
N ALA A 28 -3.90 -0.95 3.25
CA ALA A 28 -2.65 -1.56 3.71
C ALA A 28 -2.61 -3.07 3.45
N THR A 29 -3.72 -3.77 3.69
CA THR A 29 -3.84 -5.21 3.45
C THR A 29 -3.63 -5.56 1.98
N ASP A 30 -4.27 -4.82 1.07
CA ASP A 30 -4.12 -5.03 -0.38
C ASP A 30 -2.68 -4.81 -0.84
N VAL A 31 -2.02 -3.76 -0.35
CA VAL A 31 -0.60 -3.52 -0.64
C VAL A 31 0.23 -4.69 -0.14
N CYS A 32 0.02 -5.15 1.09
CA CYS A 32 0.76 -6.29 1.63
C CYS A 32 0.55 -7.58 0.83
N GLN A 33 -0.68 -7.86 0.38
CA GLN A 33 -0.98 -9.00 -0.48
C GLN A 33 -0.26 -8.88 -1.83
N CYS A 34 -0.24 -7.69 -2.43
CA CYS A 34 0.53 -7.44 -3.65
C CYS A 34 2.05 -7.62 -3.43
N LEU A 35 2.55 -7.21 -2.26
CA LEU A 35 3.97 -7.27 -1.92
C LEU A 35 4.48 -8.67 -1.58
N GLU A 36 3.61 -9.65 -1.31
CA GLU A 36 4.00 -11.00 -0.88
C GLU A 36 4.98 -11.68 -1.87
N ALA A 37 4.60 -11.73 -3.15
CA ALA A 37 5.43 -12.32 -4.20
C ALA A 37 6.76 -11.58 -4.44
N PRO A 38 6.80 -10.25 -4.60
CA PRO A 38 8.06 -9.53 -4.72
C PRO A 38 8.92 -9.66 -3.46
N TYR A 39 8.37 -9.57 -2.25
CA TYR A 39 9.14 -9.72 -1.02
C TYR A 39 9.75 -11.11 -0.86
N LYS A 40 9.04 -12.16 -1.27
CA LYS A 40 9.64 -13.50 -1.33
C LYS A 40 10.90 -13.53 -2.21
N LYS A 41 10.85 -12.89 -3.38
CA LYS A 41 12.02 -12.77 -4.27
C LYS A 41 13.16 -11.95 -3.67
N VAL A 42 12.85 -10.89 -2.90
CA VAL A 42 13.90 -10.17 -2.15
C VAL A 42 14.61 -11.11 -1.18
N SER A 43 13.86 -11.87 -0.38
CA SER A 43 14.45 -12.77 0.61
C SER A 43 15.37 -13.82 -0.05
N GLU A 44 14.94 -14.38 -1.18
CA GLU A 44 15.75 -15.32 -1.98
C GLU A 44 17.01 -14.65 -2.55
N ALA A 45 16.90 -13.44 -3.08
CA ALA A 45 18.03 -12.68 -3.61
C ALA A 45 19.04 -12.29 -2.52
N LEU A 46 18.56 -11.92 -1.33
CA LEU A 46 19.41 -11.62 -0.17
C LEU A 46 20.19 -12.85 0.29
N GLN A 47 19.55 -14.02 0.31
CA GLN A 47 20.24 -15.27 0.64
C GLN A 47 21.35 -15.57 -0.38
N ARG A 48 21.05 -15.50 -1.67
CA ARG A 48 22.05 -15.71 -2.73
C ARG A 48 23.19 -14.70 -2.66
N LEU A 49 22.88 -13.44 -2.36
CA LEU A 49 23.90 -12.40 -2.20
C LEU A 49 24.83 -12.71 -1.03
N SER A 50 24.29 -13.19 0.11
CA SER A 50 25.09 -13.60 1.26
C SER A 50 26.03 -14.76 0.92
N GLU A 51 25.53 -15.79 0.23
CA GLU A 51 26.32 -16.94 -0.24
C GLU A 51 27.41 -16.51 -1.25
N ALA A 52 27.08 -15.60 -2.18
CA ALA A 52 28.00 -15.06 -3.16
C ALA A 52 29.08 -14.14 -2.53
N GLN A 53 28.74 -13.43 -1.45
CA GLN A 53 29.70 -12.65 -0.67
C GLN A 53 30.66 -13.56 0.10
N ALA A 54 30.16 -14.62 0.73
CA ALA A 54 31.00 -15.58 1.45
C ALA A 54 31.98 -16.34 0.53
N SER A 55 31.57 -16.62 -0.71
CA SER A 55 32.37 -17.35 -1.70
C SER A 55 33.23 -16.45 -2.61
N GLY A 56 33.01 -15.14 -2.60
CA GLY A 56 33.68 -14.20 -3.52
C GLY A 56 33.22 -14.32 -4.98
N ASN A 57 32.09 -14.95 -5.26
CA ASN A 57 31.57 -15.10 -6.61
C ASN A 57 30.94 -13.79 -7.13
N MET A 58 31.73 -12.99 -7.85
CA MET A 58 31.33 -11.69 -8.39
C MET A 58 30.16 -11.79 -9.39
N ALA A 59 30.03 -12.89 -10.14
CA ALA A 59 28.94 -13.07 -11.10
C ALA A 59 27.58 -13.25 -10.39
N ASP A 60 27.57 -14.02 -9.30
CA ASP A 60 26.38 -14.23 -8.48
C ASP A 60 26.00 -12.95 -7.72
N GLN A 61 26.99 -12.17 -7.26
CA GLN A 61 26.76 -10.85 -6.65
C GLN A 61 26.09 -9.88 -7.62
N ALA A 62 26.54 -9.82 -8.88
CA ALA A 62 25.93 -8.97 -9.90
C ALA A 62 24.50 -9.42 -10.24
N THR A 63 24.27 -10.73 -10.30
CA THR A 63 22.94 -11.32 -10.55
C THR A 63 21.97 -10.95 -9.43
N ALA A 64 22.36 -11.14 -8.17
CA ALA A 64 21.51 -10.81 -7.03
C ALA A 64 21.16 -9.32 -6.95
N GLN A 65 22.10 -8.43 -7.31
CA GLN A 65 21.83 -6.98 -7.41
C GLN A 65 20.79 -6.65 -8.50
N GLY A 66 20.88 -7.31 -9.66
CA GLY A 66 19.89 -7.16 -10.72
C GLY A 66 18.50 -7.65 -10.31
N GLU A 67 18.42 -8.77 -9.59
CA GLU A 67 17.17 -9.28 -9.02
C GLU A 67 16.56 -8.30 -8.03
N MET A 68 17.39 -7.67 -7.17
CA MET A 68 16.94 -6.64 -6.23
C MET A 68 16.27 -5.46 -6.93
N MET A 69 16.85 -4.95 -8.02
CA MET A 69 16.26 -3.85 -8.81
C MET A 69 14.94 -4.24 -9.46
N ALA A 70 14.84 -5.45 -10.01
CA ALA A 70 13.60 -5.95 -10.60
C ALA A 70 12.46 -6.03 -9.57
N VAL A 71 12.81 -6.36 -8.32
CA VAL A 71 11.84 -6.43 -7.23
C VAL A 71 11.39 -5.05 -6.76
N MET A 72 12.28 -4.05 -6.71
CA MET A 72 11.89 -2.66 -6.41
C MET A 72 10.82 -2.17 -7.40
N GLY A 73 11.02 -2.37 -8.70
CA GLY A 73 10.03 -2.00 -9.71
C GLY A 73 8.73 -2.83 -9.67
N ALA A 74 8.73 -4.01 -9.06
CA ALA A 74 7.51 -4.76 -8.77
C ALA A 74 6.77 -4.22 -7.54
N ALA A 75 7.51 -3.84 -6.49
CA ALA A 75 6.95 -3.25 -5.28
C ALA A 75 6.32 -1.87 -5.54
N GLU A 76 6.96 -1.02 -6.35
CA GLU A 76 6.39 0.28 -6.76
C GLU A 76 5.03 0.14 -7.44
N ARG A 77 4.86 -0.92 -8.25
CA ARG A 77 3.58 -1.19 -8.91
C ARG A 77 2.44 -1.50 -7.92
N CYS A 78 2.75 -2.06 -6.76
CA CYS A 78 1.75 -2.30 -5.71
C CYS A 78 1.19 -0.98 -5.16
N PHE A 79 2.04 0.03 -4.96
CA PHE A 79 1.60 1.36 -4.50
C PHE A 79 0.94 2.17 -5.62
N ASN A 80 1.41 2.04 -6.86
CA ASN A 80 0.83 2.75 -8.01
C ASN A 80 -0.60 2.28 -8.37
N ALA A 81 -1.00 1.08 -7.93
CA ALA A 81 -2.37 0.60 -8.09
C ALA A 81 -3.34 1.16 -7.05
N LEU A 82 -2.83 1.70 -5.93
CA LEU A 82 -3.63 2.19 -4.81
C LEU A 82 -4.63 3.29 -5.21
N PRO A 83 -4.26 4.32 -6.00
CA PRO A 83 -5.16 5.42 -6.37
C PRO A 83 -6.42 4.98 -7.11
N ALA A 84 -6.33 3.89 -7.89
CA ALA A 84 -7.46 3.37 -8.64
C ALA A 84 -8.52 2.72 -7.72
N LYS A 85 -8.08 2.09 -6.61
CA LYS A 85 -8.95 1.39 -5.66
C LYS A 85 -9.36 2.27 -4.48
N TYR A 86 -8.52 3.22 -4.09
CA TYR A 86 -8.69 4.12 -2.94
C TYR A 86 -8.40 5.59 -3.32
N PRO A 87 -9.24 6.20 -4.17
CA PRO A 87 -9.00 7.55 -4.71
C PRO A 87 -8.99 8.66 -3.65
N GLU A 88 -9.61 8.43 -2.49
CA GLU A 88 -9.57 9.32 -1.34
C GLU A 88 -8.21 9.33 -0.63
N ILE A 89 -7.48 8.21 -0.66
CA ILE A 89 -6.12 8.11 -0.11
C ILE A 89 -5.14 8.86 -1.00
N ASP A 90 -5.26 8.72 -2.33
CA ASP A 90 -4.42 9.41 -3.31
C ASP A 90 -4.47 10.94 -3.17
N LYS A 91 -5.64 11.50 -2.85
CA LYS A 91 -5.83 12.95 -2.70
C LYS A 91 -5.23 13.53 -1.42
N SER A 92 -4.71 12.72 -0.51
CA SER A 92 -4.25 13.18 0.80
C SER A 92 -2.92 12.54 1.18
N LYS A 93 -1.85 13.34 1.18
CA LYS A 93 -0.54 12.91 1.66
C LYS A 93 -0.60 12.34 3.08
N ALA A 94 -1.42 12.91 3.95
CA ALA A 94 -1.59 12.40 5.32
C ALA A 94 -2.22 10.99 5.36
N LEU A 95 -3.08 10.64 4.41
CA LEU A 95 -3.64 9.29 4.31
C LEU A 95 -2.64 8.34 3.65
N GLN A 96 -1.92 8.78 2.61
CA GLN A 96 -0.83 8.01 2.02
C GLN A 96 0.23 7.63 3.05
N ASP A 97 0.70 8.60 3.84
CA ASP A 97 1.71 8.40 4.88
C ASP A 97 1.21 7.41 5.97
N LYS A 98 -0.08 7.43 6.29
CA LYS A 98 -0.68 6.44 7.21
C LYS A 98 -0.70 5.04 6.61
N VAL A 99 -1.11 4.88 5.35
CA VAL A 99 -1.08 3.57 4.68
C VAL A 99 0.34 3.03 4.63
N MET A 100 1.32 3.85 4.21
CA MET A 100 2.73 3.43 4.17
C MET A 100 3.21 2.95 5.54
N LYS A 101 2.92 3.68 6.61
CA LYS A 101 3.26 3.26 7.96
C LYS A 101 2.58 1.95 8.38
N MET A 102 1.33 1.74 7.99
CA MET A 102 0.61 0.48 8.27
C MET A 102 1.21 -0.69 7.49
N VAL A 103 1.59 -0.47 6.23
CA VAL A 103 2.28 -1.46 5.40
C VAL A 103 3.62 -1.86 6.01
N ASP A 104 4.45 -0.87 6.42
CA ASP A 104 5.74 -1.12 7.08
C ASP A 104 5.60 -1.97 8.36
N GLN A 105 4.47 -1.84 9.07
CA GLN A 105 4.18 -2.62 10.28
C GLN A 105 3.60 -4.01 9.98
N GLN A 106 2.71 -4.12 8.99
CA GLN A 106 1.98 -5.35 8.69
C GLN A 106 2.79 -6.33 7.84
N CYS A 107 3.55 -5.81 6.88
CA CYS A 107 4.39 -6.58 5.98
C CYS A 107 5.74 -5.85 5.82
N PRO A 108 6.66 -6.01 6.78
CA PRO A 108 7.94 -5.31 6.74
C PRO A 108 8.76 -5.72 5.50
N ASN A 109 9.44 -4.75 4.90
CA ASN A 109 10.31 -5.01 3.77
C ASN A 109 11.50 -5.89 4.20
N PRO A 110 11.67 -7.10 3.63
CA PRO A 110 12.74 -8.02 4.01
C PRO A 110 14.15 -7.47 3.76
N ALA A 111 14.32 -6.47 2.88
CA ALA A 111 15.60 -5.77 2.70
C ALA A 111 16.05 -4.97 3.92
N PHE A 112 15.13 -4.63 4.83
CA PHE A 112 15.39 -3.86 6.05
C PHE A 112 15.07 -4.64 7.32
N ALA A 113 14.60 -5.89 7.20
CA ALA A 113 14.42 -6.79 8.33
C ALA A 113 15.80 -7.13 8.92
N ARG A 114 16.14 -6.47 10.03
CA ARG A 114 17.33 -6.76 10.85
C ARG A 114 17.00 -7.77 11.93
#